data_AF-A0A975K1S0-F1
#
_entry.id   AF-A0A975K1S0-F1
#
_cell.length_a   1.000
_cell.length_b   1.000
_cell.length_c   1.000
_cell.angle_alpha   90.00
_cell.angle_beta   90.00
_cell.angle_gamma   90.00
#
_symmetry.space_group_name_H-M   'P 1'
#
loop_
_entity.id
_entity.type
_entity.pdbx_description
1 polymer ?
#
loop_
_entity_poly.entity_id
_entity_poly.type
_entity_poly.pdbx_seq_one_letter_code
_entity_poly.pdbx_strand_id
1 'polypeptide(L)'
;MSSARRRWTAIAALTCAAIGVLLAPATALAEPHNVTYIAKINGIGVPGRATFMVNEKYTSAAPLSATGREFMTTTMLADASKAGLQVRIPPPYSANLHCEISVDGQVAELVDQFVTAVPYSPDPMNGILSCGASPLPQPEYYAKICAWWWCCDLSCPPRESG
;
A
#
# COMPACT_ATOMS: atom_id res chain seq x y z
N MET A 1 73.27 51.72 -25.29
CA MET A 1 72.10 52.53 -24.86
C MET A 1 71.07 51.57 -24.28
N SER A 2 70.62 51.81 -23.03
CA SER A 2 69.32 51.43 -22.38
C SER A 2 68.67 50.07 -22.73
N SER A 3 68.23 49.18 -21.83
CA SER A 3 67.32 49.48 -20.71
C SER A 3 67.11 48.28 -19.75
N ALA A 4 67.04 48.62 -18.46
CA ALA A 4 66.21 48.05 -17.38
C ALA A 4 66.41 46.59 -16.88
N ARG A 5 67.03 46.50 -15.69
CA ARG A 5 66.75 45.50 -14.64
C ARG A 5 65.26 45.55 -14.24
N ARG A 6 64.65 44.38 -13.99
CA ARG A 6 64.05 44.03 -12.68
C ARG A 6 63.69 42.54 -12.62
N ARG A 7 64.29 41.83 -11.65
CA ARG A 7 63.84 40.52 -11.15
C ARG A 7 62.39 40.63 -10.64
N TRP A 8 61.68 39.52 -10.47
CA TRP A 8 61.09 39.06 -9.19
C TRP A 8 60.47 37.67 -9.40
N THR A 9 60.81 36.78 -8.49
CA THR A 9 60.39 35.37 -8.36
C THR A 9 59.03 35.25 -7.69
N ALA A 10 58.22 34.25 -8.06
CA ALA A 10 57.43 33.46 -7.11
C ALA A 10 56.92 32.15 -7.75
N ILE A 11 57.31 31.04 -7.12
CA ILE A 11 56.81 29.68 -7.33
C ILE A 11 55.59 29.50 -6.42
N ALA A 12 54.52 28.87 -6.90
CA ALA A 12 53.59 28.12 -6.05
C ALA A 12 52.85 27.07 -6.88
N ALA A 13 53.32 25.83 -6.81
CA ALA A 13 52.56 24.66 -7.22
C ALA A 13 51.44 24.42 -6.19
N LEU A 14 50.19 24.43 -6.64
CA LEU A 14 49.04 24.04 -5.82
C LEU A 14 48.57 22.67 -6.30
N THR A 15 48.96 21.66 -5.54
CA THR A 15 48.44 20.29 -5.59
C THR A 15 47.00 20.28 -5.07
N CYS A 16 46.01 20.11 -5.95
CA CYS A 16 44.65 19.79 -5.52
C CYS A 16 44.59 18.30 -5.13
N ALA A 17 44.47 18.03 -3.83
CA ALA A 17 44.13 16.72 -3.30
C ALA A 17 42.72 16.34 -3.78
N ALA A 18 42.60 15.19 -4.43
CA ALA A 18 41.32 14.57 -4.73
C ALA A 18 40.66 14.16 -3.40
N ILE A 19 39.68 14.95 -2.94
CA ILE A 19 38.81 14.56 -1.84
C ILE A 19 37.86 13.51 -2.40
N GLY A 20 38.19 12.24 -2.16
CA GLY A 20 37.26 11.13 -2.32
C GLY A 20 36.15 11.26 -1.29
N VAL A 21 35.09 12.01 -1.59
CA VAL A 21 33.82 11.86 -0.88
C VAL A 21 33.22 10.56 -1.41
N LEU A 22 33.42 9.48 -0.67
CA LEU A 22 32.59 8.29 -0.77
C LEU A 22 31.17 8.71 -0.37
N LEU A 23 30.39 9.17 -1.35
CA LEU A 23 28.93 9.12 -1.29
C LEU A 23 28.55 7.64 -1.36
N ALA A 24 28.82 6.90 -0.28
CA ALA A 24 28.08 5.69 -0.03
C ALA A 24 26.64 6.15 0.14
N PRO A 25 25.68 5.72 -0.71
CA PRO A 25 24.29 5.90 -0.34
C PRO A 25 24.18 5.21 1.02
N ALA A 26 23.70 5.95 2.02
CA ALA A 26 23.17 5.29 3.19
C ALA A 26 22.12 4.33 2.61
N THR A 27 22.44 3.04 2.58
CA THR A 27 21.42 2.02 2.48
C THR A 27 20.60 2.25 3.73
N ALA A 28 19.57 3.09 3.63
CA ALA A 28 18.50 3.14 4.57
C ALA A 28 18.07 1.69 4.68
N LEU A 29 18.43 1.05 5.78
CA LEU A 29 17.76 -0.16 6.22
C LEU A 29 16.29 0.24 6.17
N ALA A 30 15.53 -0.35 5.25
CA ALA A 30 14.11 -0.06 5.13
C ALA A 30 13.49 -0.48 6.47
N GLU A 31 13.35 0.50 7.36
CA GLU A 31 12.74 0.31 8.65
C GLU A 31 11.27 0.00 8.36
N PRO A 32 10.74 -1.14 8.84
CA PRO A 32 9.36 -1.47 8.55
C PRO A 32 8.43 -0.37 9.06
N HIS A 33 7.57 0.09 8.16
CA HIS A 33 6.57 1.11 8.43
C HIS A 33 5.41 0.51 9.22
N ASN A 34 4.95 1.27 10.20
CA ASN A 34 3.80 0.91 11.01
C ASN A 34 2.52 1.37 10.31
N VAL A 35 1.85 0.44 9.65
CA VAL A 35 0.66 0.72 8.85
C VAL A 35 -0.59 0.39 9.66
N THR A 36 -1.43 1.39 9.89
CA THR A 36 -2.71 1.25 10.56
C THR A 36 -3.84 1.39 9.53
N TYR A 37 -4.68 0.37 9.47
CA TYR A 37 -5.87 0.32 8.64
C TYR A 37 -7.08 0.63 9.48
N ILE A 38 -7.88 1.60 9.02
CA ILE A 38 -9.13 2.01 9.64
C ILE A 38 -10.25 1.82 8.62
N ALA A 39 -11.28 1.07 9.01
CA ALA A 39 -12.44 0.82 8.17
C ALA A 39 -13.73 0.95 8.97
N LYS A 40 -14.73 1.61 8.40
CA LYS A 40 -16.02 1.78 9.06
C LYS A 40 -17.14 1.81 8.03
N ILE A 41 -18.27 1.22 8.41
CA ILE A 41 -19.53 1.34 7.68
C ILE A 41 -20.34 2.42 8.38
N ASN A 42 -20.55 3.55 7.72
CA ASN A 42 -21.40 4.64 8.21
C ASN A 42 -22.87 4.29 7.91
N GLY A 43 -23.38 3.29 8.62
CA GLY A 43 -24.74 2.77 8.53
C GLY A 43 -25.01 1.77 9.66
N ILE A 44 -26.28 1.60 10.02
CA ILE A 44 -26.72 0.64 11.04
C ILE A 44 -27.39 -0.55 10.36
N GLY A 45 -27.07 -1.76 10.80
CA GLY A 45 -27.63 -3.01 10.27
C GLY A 45 -26.98 -3.49 8.97
N VAL A 46 -25.90 -2.83 8.53
CA VAL A 46 -25.17 -3.19 7.31
C VAL A 46 -23.95 -4.05 7.68
N PRO A 47 -23.93 -5.35 7.33
CA PRO A 47 -22.75 -6.17 7.52
C PRO A 47 -21.68 -5.80 6.48
N GLY A 48 -20.41 -6.06 6.81
CA GLY A 48 -19.35 -5.96 5.81
C GLY A 48 -18.05 -6.56 6.31
N ARG A 49 -17.03 -6.48 5.46
CA ARG A 49 -15.69 -7.02 5.73
C ARG A 49 -14.64 -6.04 5.24
N ALA A 50 -13.55 -5.93 5.98
CA ALA A 50 -12.34 -5.27 5.55
C ALA A 50 -11.31 -6.32 5.15
N THR A 51 -10.65 -6.15 4.01
CA THR A 51 -9.53 -6.95 3.54
C THR A 51 -8.33 -6.03 3.40
N PHE A 52 -7.20 -6.37 4.02
CA PHE A 52 -6.04 -5.48 4.12
C PHE A 52 -4.74 -6.24 3.96
N MET A 53 -3.70 -5.52 3.56
CA MET A 53 -2.38 -6.10 3.31
C MET A 53 -1.61 -6.41 4.60
N VAL A 54 -0.98 -7.59 4.66
CA VAL A 54 -0.13 -8.08 5.74
C VAL A 54 1.19 -8.57 5.16
N ASN A 55 2.30 -8.02 5.65
CA ASN A 55 3.67 -8.43 5.27
C ASN A 55 3.92 -8.44 3.73
N GLU A 56 3.32 -7.51 2.97
CA GLU A 56 3.51 -7.28 1.52
C GLU A 56 3.20 -8.41 0.54
N LYS A 57 2.91 -9.62 1.02
CA LYS A 57 2.58 -10.77 0.18
C LYS A 57 1.19 -11.33 0.42
N TYR A 58 0.63 -11.05 1.59
CA TYR A 58 -0.61 -11.69 2.03
C TYR A 58 -1.65 -10.64 2.39
N THR A 59 -2.91 -11.04 2.31
CA THR A 59 -4.02 -10.23 2.82
C THR A 59 -4.69 -10.95 3.98
N SER A 60 -5.11 -10.19 4.98
CA SER A 60 -6.02 -10.67 6.01
C SER A 60 -7.39 -10.03 5.82
N ALA A 61 -8.41 -10.64 6.43
CA ALA A 61 -9.77 -10.14 6.36
C ALA A 61 -10.46 -10.20 7.72
N ALA A 62 -11.13 -9.12 8.09
CA ALA A 62 -11.86 -9.00 9.35
C ALA A 62 -13.33 -8.60 9.09
N PRO A 63 -14.27 -9.06 9.93
CA PRO A 63 -15.65 -8.57 9.88
C PRO A 63 -15.72 -7.12 10.37
N LEU A 64 -16.56 -6.31 9.73
CA LEU A 64 -16.90 -4.96 10.18
C LEU A 64 -18.14 -4.98 11.08
N SER A 65 -18.20 -4.01 11.99
CA SER A 65 -19.34 -3.88 12.88
C SER A 65 -20.57 -3.37 12.13
N ALA A 66 -21.65 -4.14 12.18
CA ALA A 66 -22.95 -3.71 11.67
C ALA A 66 -23.60 -2.58 12.49
N THR A 67 -23.04 -2.21 13.65
CA THR A 67 -23.51 -1.07 14.45
C THR A 67 -22.73 0.22 14.14
N GLY A 68 -21.90 0.21 13.10
CA GLY A 68 -21.09 1.37 12.69
C GLY A 68 -19.88 1.64 13.58
N ARG A 69 -19.43 0.67 14.39
CA ARG A 69 -18.15 0.79 15.10
C ARG A 69 -17.00 0.65 14.10
N GLU A 70 -15.96 1.44 14.35
CA GLU A 70 -14.74 1.41 13.57
C GLU A 70 -13.94 0.13 13.82
N PHE A 71 -13.43 -0.44 12.73
CA PHE A 71 -12.40 -1.46 12.77
C PHE A 71 -11.05 -0.77 12.60
N MET A 72 -10.11 -1.07 13.50
CA MET A 72 -8.76 -0.57 13.43
C MET A 72 -7.78 -1.72 13.68
N THR A 73 -6.77 -1.85 12.82
CA THR A 73 -5.70 -2.83 13.00
C THR A 73 -4.39 -2.28 12.50
N THR A 74 -3.30 -2.71 13.10
CA THR A 74 -1.96 -2.23 12.79
C THR A 74 -1.08 -3.41 12.39
N THR A 75 -0.26 -3.21 11.37
CA THR A 75 0.69 -4.19 10.85
C THR A 75 1.99 -3.51 10.45
N MET A 76 3.03 -4.29 10.17
CA MET A 76 4.33 -3.81 9.75
C MET A 76 4.59 -4.21 8.29
N LEU A 77 4.85 -3.23 7.43
CA LEU A 77 5.24 -3.44 6.03
C LEU A 77 6.63 -2.85 5.80
N ALA A 78 7.50 -3.51 5.04
CA ALA A 78 8.80 -2.92 4.71
C ALA A 78 8.64 -1.80 3.66
N ASP A 79 7.60 -1.86 2.83
CA ASP A 79 7.20 -0.84 1.87
C ASP A 79 5.75 -0.40 2.13
N ALA A 80 5.59 0.83 2.64
CA ALA A 80 4.29 1.43 2.91
C ALA A 80 3.46 1.64 1.64
N SER A 81 4.08 1.74 0.46
CA SER A 81 3.37 1.91 -0.83
C SER A 81 2.54 0.69 -1.21
N LYS A 82 2.80 -0.46 -0.59
CA LYS A 82 2.03 -1.69 -0.76
C LYS A 82 0.87 -1.82 0.23
N ALA A 83 0.68 -0.84 1.11
CA ALA A 83 -0.47 -0.80 2.00
C ALA A 83 -1.74 -0.61 1.18
N GLY A 84 -2.69 -1.53 1.34
CA GLY A 84 -3.98 -1.46 0.67
C GLY A 84 -5.08 -2.03 1.54
N LEU A 85 -6.28 -1.47 1.40
CA LEU A 85 -7.46 -1.79 2.18
C LEU A 85 -8.69 -1.81 1.26
N GLN A 86 -9.47 -2.87 1.34
CA GLN A 86 -10.75 -3.00 0.65
C GLN A 86 -11.87 -3.25 1.65
N VAL A 87 -12.91 -2.44 1.57
CA VAL A 87 -14.12 -2.58 2.36
C VAL A 87 -15.23 -3.09 1.46
N ARG A 88 -15.82 -4.24 1.81
CA ARG A 88 -16.90 -4.86 1.06
C ARG A 88 -18.17 -4.97 1.89
N ILE A 89 -19.28 -4.53 1.31
CA ILE A 89 -20.63 -4.83 1.78
C ILE A 89 -21.30 -5.83 0.84
N PRO A 90 -22.05 -6.81 1.35
CA PRO A 90 -22.79 -7.73 0.50
C PRO A 90 -24.05 -7.05 -0.06
N PRO A 91 -24.60 -7.53 -1.20
CA PRO A 91 -25.95 -7.19 -1.59
C PRO A 91 -26.98 -7.65 -0.55
N PRO A 92 -28.12 -6.98 -0.39
CA PRO A 92 -28.60 -5.82 -1.15
C PRO A 92 -28.30 -4.47 -0.46
N TYR A 93 -27.21 -4.38 0.29
CA TYR A 93 -26.97 -3.22 1.14
C TYR A 93 -26.34 -2.04 0.38
N SER A 94 -26.56 -0.84 0.89
CA SER A 94 -25.86 0.38 0.49
C SER A 94 -25.51 1.19 1.73
N ALA A 95 -24.34 1.83 1.74
CA ALA A 95 -23.87 2.62 2.86
C ALA A 95 -22.74 3.55 2.44
N ASN A 96 -22.49 4.59 3.25
CA ASN A 96 -21.22 5.30 3.20
C ASN A 96 -20.15 4.43 3.85
N LEU A 97 -19.07 4.17 3.13
CA LEU A 97 -17.92 3.42 3.58
C LEU A 97 -16.77 4.39 3.82
N HIS A 98 -16.11 4.23 4.96
CA HIS A 98 -14.90 4.94 5.33
C HIS A 98 -13.72 3.96 5.26
N CYS A 99 -12.69 4.34 4.51
CA CYS A 99 -11.47 3.59 4.28
C CYS A 99 -10.29 4.53 4.52
N GLU A 100 -9.48 4.25 5.52
CA GLU A 100 -8.31 5.04 5.86
C GLU A 100 -7.08 4.16 6.08
N ILE A 101 -5.95 4.63 5.57
CA ILE A 101 -4.64 4.04 5.75
C ILE A 101 -3.73 5.10 6.35
N SER A 102 -3.23 4.82 7.54
CA SER A 102 -2.28 5.66 8.24
C SER A 102 -0.91 4.97 8.29
N VAL A 103 0.14 5.66 7.84
CA VAL A 103 1.52 5.16 7.82
C VAL A 103 2.31 5.96 8.85
N ASP A 104 2.90 5.27 9.81
CA ASP A 104 3.69 5.88 10.90
C ASP A 104 2.91 6.97 11.66
N GLY A 105 1.59 6.77 11.78
CA GLY A 105 0.67 7.69 12.45
C GLY A 105 0.23 8.90 11.60
N GLN A 106 0.61 8.96 10.32
CA GLN A 106 0.16 9.98 9.38
C GLN A 106 -0.84 9.41 8.38
N VAL A 107 -1.95 10.12 8.15
CA VAL A 107 -2.95 9.70 7.15
C VAL A 107 -2.31 9.75 5.76
N ALA A 108 -2.04 8.58 5.19
CA ALA A 108 -1.48 8.44 3.86
C ALA A 108 -2.60 8.42 2.81
N GLU A 109 -3.71 7.76 3.13
CA GLU A 109 -4.88 7.72 2.27
C GLU A 109 -6.17 7.71 3.09
N LEU A 110 -7.17 8.44 2.61
CA LEU A 110 -8.50 8.49 3.22
C LEU A 110 -9.52 8.64 2.11
N VAL A 111 -10.49 7.72 2.10
CA VAL A 111 -11.59 7.71 1.14
C VAL A 111 -12.90 7.44 1.88
N ASP A 112 -13.82 8.37 1.71
CA ASP A 112 -15.21 8.23 2.14
C ASP A 112 -16.11 8.21 0.91
N GLN A 113 -16.84 7.12 0.70
CA GLN A 113 -17.68 6.98 -0.48
C GLN A 113 -18.96 6.21 -0.18
N PHE A 114 -20.06 6.68 -0.76
CA PHE A 114 -21.31 5.92 -0.81
C PHE A 114 -21.20 4.79 -1.83
N VAL A 115 -21.39 3.55 -1.38
CA VAL A 115 -21.32 2.35 -2.21
C VAL A 115 -22.64 1.59 -2.13
N THR A 116 -23.05 1.02 -3.26
CA THR A 116 -24.25 0.18 -3.38
C THR A 116 -23.85 -1.21 -3.86
N ALA A 117 -24.35 -2.25 -3.20
CA ALA A 117 -24.18 -3.63 -3.60
C ALA A 117 -25.50 -4.17 -4.17
N VAL A 118 -25.53 -4.38 -5.48
CA VAL A 118 -26.72 -4.84 -6.21
C VAL A 118 -26.73 -6.37 -6.34
N PRO A 119 -27.85 -7.07 -6.07
CA PRO A 119 -27.94 -8.50 -6.33
C PRO A 119 -27.68 -8.85 -7.79
N TYR A 120 -27.00 -9.97 -8.06
CA TYR A 120 -26.70 -10.49 -9.40
C TYR A 120 -25.92 -9.54 -10.32
N SER A 121 -25.26 -8.52 -9.78
CA SER A 121 -24.37 -7.68 -10.59
C SER A 121 -23.17 -8.50 -11.09
N PRO A 122 -22.81 -8.42 -12.39
CA PRO A 122 -21.60 -9.05 -12.92
C PRO A 122 -20.33 -8.25 -12.60
N ASP A 123 -20.46 -7.04 -12.02
CA ASP A 123 -19.32 -6.18 -11.69
C ASP A 123 -18.52 -6.75 -10.51
N PRO A 124 -17.22 -7.07 -10.68
CA PRO A 124 -16.36 -7.54 -9.59
C PRO A 124 -16.19 -6.51 -8.47
N MET A 125 -16.42 -5.22 -8.74
CA MET A 125 -16.33 -4.12 -7.75
C MET A 125 -17.68 -3.80 -7.09
N ASN A 126 -18.73 -4.55 -7.39
CA ASN A 126 -20.05 -4.34 -6.80
C ASN A 126 -20.01 -4.47 -5.27
N GLY A 127 -20.34 -3.38 -4.58
CA GLY A 127 -20.30 -3.33 -3.12
C GLY A 127 -18.91 -3.16 -2.51
N ILE A 128 -17.88 -2.79 -3.28
CA ILE A 128 -16.49 -2.67 -2.81
C ILE A 128 -16.02 -1.21 -2.87
N LEU A 129 -15.43 -0.73 -1.77
CA LEU A 129 -14.58 0.47 -1.72
C LEU A 129 -13.14 0.03 -1.54
N SER A 130 -12.22 0.52 -2.38
CA SER A 130 -10.78 0.25 -2.25
C SER A 130 -10.05 1.56 -1.97
N CYS A 131 -9.10 1.54 -1.05
CA CYS A 131 -8.11 2.58 -0.83
C CYS A 131 -6.71 1.95 -0.73
N GLY A 132 -5.68 2.67 -1.15
CA GLY A 132 -4.30 2.22 -1.17
C GLY A 132 -3.96 1.37 -2.37
N ALA A 133 -2.91 0.57 -2.19
CA ALA A 133 -2.45 -0.40 -3.16
C ALA A 133 -3.59 -1.32 -3.60
N SER A 134 -3.88 -1.29 -4.90
CA SER A 134 -4.91 -2.10 -5.54
C SER A 134 -4.38 -2.62 -6.89
N PRO A 135 -4.78 -3.85 -7.33
CA PRO A 135 -5.61 -4.80 -6.60
C PRO A 135 -4.83 -5.50 -5.47
N LEU A 136 -5.51 -5.77 -4.35
CA LEU A 136 -4.92 -6.59 -3.30
C LEU A 136 -4.74 -8.04 -3.80
N PRO A 137 -3.62 -8.70 -3.48
CA PRO A 137 -3.43 -10.10 -3.85
C PRO A 137 -4.50 -10.95 -3.19
N GLN A 138 -5.00 -11.96 -3.91
CA GLN A 138 -6.02 -12.83 -3.35
C GLN A 138 -5.48 -13.57 -2.11
N PRO A 139 -6.29 -13.73 -1.05
CA PRO A 139 -5.83 -14.35 0.18
C PRO A 139 -5.35 -15.79 -0.11
N GLU A 140 -4.19 -16.16 0.46
CA GLU A 140 -3.56 -17.47 0.21
C GLU A 140 -4.48 -18.65 0.56
N TYR A 141 -5.46 -18.48 1.45
CA TYR A 141 -6.43 -19.54 1.74
C TYR A 141 -7.28 -19.90 0.51
N TYR A 142 -7.63 -18.94 -0.35
CA TYR A 142 -8.30 -19.22 -1.63
C TYR A 142 -7.34 -19.90 -2.62
N ALA A 143 -6.09 -19.45 -2.68
CA ALA A 143 -5.05 -20.07 -3.52
C ALA A 143 -4.73 -21.51 -3.10
N LYS A 144 -4.77 -21.81 -1.79
CA LYS A 144 -4.55 -23.16 -1.25
C LYS A 144 -5.78 -24.05 -1.35
N ILE A 145 -7.00 -23.53 -1.25
CA ILE A 145 -8.22 -24.30 -1.56
C ILE A 145 -8.23 -24.70 -3.05
N CYS A 146 -7.77 -23.83 -3.96
CA CYS A 146 -7.59 -24.21 -5.36
C CYS A 146 -6.44 -25.22 -5.59
N ALA A 147 -5.49 -25.33 -4.66
CA ALA A 147 -4.35 -26.26 -4.77
C ALA A 147 -4.58 -27.63 -4.09
N TRP A 148 -5.59 -27.75 -3.20
CA TRP A 148 -5.80 -28.94 -2.39
C TRP A 148 -7.15 -29.62 -2.61
N TRP A 149 -7.27 -30.22 -3.79
CA TRP A 149 -8.20 -31.31 -4.15
C TRP A 149 -9.49 -30.81 -4.80
N TRP A 150 -9.75 -31.30 -6.00
CA TRP A 150 -11.08 -31.24 -6.63
C TRP A 150 -11.59 -29.82 -6.89
N CYS A 151 -11.14 -29.23 -8.00
CA CYS A 151 -11.96 -28.28 -8.74
C CYS A 151 -12.07 -28.80 -10.16
N CYS A 152 -13.06 -29.67 -10.38
CA CYS A 152 -13.78 -29.65 -11.64
C CYS A 152 -14.26 -28.22 -11.88
N ASP A 153 -13.97 -27.72 -13.09
CA ASP A 153 -14.90 -26.97 -13.93
C ASP A 153 -15.64 -25.77 -13.27
N LEU A 154 -15.21 -24.55 -13.66
CA LEU A 154 -16.01 -23.32 -13.90
C LEU A 154 -15.67 -21.99 -13.17
N SER A 155 -14.79 -21.92 -12.16
CA SER A 155 -14.69 -20.66 -11.38
C SER A 155 -13.31 -20.00 -11.26
N CYS A 156 -12.27 -20.47 -11.94
CA CYS A 156 -11.00 -19.72 -12.01
C CYS A 156 -11.02 -18.76 -13.20
N PRO A 157 -10.83 -17.44 -13.00
CA PRO A 157 -10.57 -16.54 -14.12
C PRO A 157 -9.26 -16.94 -14.81
N PRO A 158 -9.17 -16.86 -16.16
CA PRO A 158 -7.96 -17.22 -16.86
C PRO A 158 -6.83 -16.28 -16.44
N ARG A 159 -5.73 -16.88 -16.00
CA ARG A 159 -4.47 -16.20 -15.72
C ARG A 159 -3.96 -15.66 -17.07
N GLU A 160 -4.07 -14.36 -17.30
CA GLU A 160 -3.44 -13.74 -18.47
C GLU A 160 -1.92 -13.90 -18.36
N SER A 161 -1.38 -14.72 -19.25
CA SER A 161 0.05 -14.84 -19.50
C SER A 161 0.43 -13.86 -20.61
N GLY A 162 1.08 -12.77 -20.24
CA GLY A 162 1.73 -11.81 -21.13
C GLY A 162 2.90 -11.16 -20.41
#